data_AF-A0A1Q5B2J7-F1
#
_entry.id   AF-A0A1Q5B2J7-F1
#
_cell.length_a   1.000
_cell.length_b   1.000
_cell.length_c   1.000
_cell.angle_alpha   90.00
_cell.angle_beta   90.00
_cell.angle_gamma   90.00
#
_symmetry.space_group_name_H-M   'P 1'
#
loop_
_entity.id
_entity.type
_entity.pdbx_description
1 polymer ?
#
loop_
_entity_poly.entity_id
_entity_poly.type
_entity_poly.pdbx_seq_one_letter_code
_entity_poly.pdbx_strand_id
1 'polypeptide(L)'
;MAAFVLALHRVEPAGGPLKPPGTRGSALRHADEAVRRVLPRLAEHDDGFDVTAAEAAWDVCLAAPVWDRDPVWIHGDLQPGNLITDRGRLAAVIDFGALGLGDPAPDVAPALWTFTGAARETYLRSRRPPSPSAGRGPRGCAGHGSPPARPGRSVIADDDTFQRGPPERL
;
A
#
# COMPACT_ATOMS: atom_id res chain seq x y z
N MET A 1 15.28 -1.12 6.34
CA MET A 1 14.19 -0.55 5.52
C MET A 1 13.58 -1.56 4.57
N ALA A 2 14.26 -1.99 3.50
CA ALA A 2 13.72 -2.98 2.56
C ALA A 2 13.21 -4.27 3.23
N ALA A 3 13.97 -4.80 4.19
CA ALA A 3 13.56 -5.97 4.97
C ALA A 3 12.23 -5.79 5.72
N PHE A 4 11.94 -4.59 6.23
CA PHE A 4 10.67 -4.28 6.89
C PHE A 4 9.50 -4.37 5.89
N VAL A 5 9.63 -3.70 4.74
CA VAL A 5 8.59 -3.72 3.69
C VAL A 5 8.33 -5.14 3.19
N LEU A 6 9.39 -5.91 2.93
CA LEU A 6 9.27 -7.30 2.50
C LEU A 6 8.66 -8.20 3.59
N ALA A 7 8.96 -7.93 4.87
CA ALA A 7 8.34 -8.66 5.97
C ALA A 7 6.84 -8.34 6.07
N LEU A 8 6.47 -7.06 5.98
CA LEU A 8 5.08 -6.61 5.98
C LEU A 8 4.29 -7.25 4.84
N HIS A 9 4.84 -7.25 3.62
CA HIS A 9 4.17 -7.80 2.42
C HIS A 9 3.98 -9.33 2.49
N ARG A 10 4.67 -10.02 3.40
CA ARG A 10 4.56 -11.48 3.61
C ARG A 10 3.63 -11.85 4.76
N VAL A 11 3.14 -10.88 5.53
CA VAL A 11 2.16 -11.16 6.58
C VAL A 11 0.89 -11.68 5.91
N GLU A 12 0.34 -12.76 6.44
CA GLU A 12 -0.92 -13.33 5.96
C GLU A 12 -2.03 -12.26 6.01
N PRO A 13 -2.75 -12.02 4.90
CA PRO A 13 -3.80 -10.99 4.84
C PRO A 13 -4.87 -11.11 5.92
N ALA A 14 -5.20 -12.34 6.37
CA ALA A 14 -6.09 -12.62 7.50
C ALA A 14 -7.43 -11.84 7.50
N GLY A 15 -7.98 -11.54 6.32
CA GLY A 15 -9.24 -10.80 6.18
C GLY A 15 -9.14 -9.30 6.52
N GLY A 16 -7.93 -8.72 6.48
CA GLY A 16 -7.71 -7.29 6.69
C GLY A 16 -8.51 -6.38 5.73
N PRO A 17 -8.66 -5.09 6.07
CA PRO A 17 -9.41 -4.17 5.23
C PRO A 17 -8.69 -3.94 3.88
N LEU A 18 -9.42 -4.14 2.78
CA LEU A 18 -8.96 -3.74 1.46
C LEU A 18 -8.86 -2.21 1.36
N LYS A 19 -7.88 -1.71 0.61
CA LYS A 19 -7.75 -0.28 0.34
C LYS A 19 -8.98 0.24 -0.42
N PRO A 20 -9.71 1.24 0.13
CA PRO A 20 -10.83 1.85 -0.58
C PRO A 20 -10.39 2.52 -1.89
N PRO A 21 -11.27 2.61 -2.90
CA PRO A 21 -11.01 3.36 -4.12
C PRO A 21 -10.55 4.80 -3.83
N GLY A 22 -9.55 5.27 -4.56
CA GLY A 22 -8.99 6.62 -4.41
C GLY A 22 -7.97 6.75 -3.27
N THR A 23 -7.76 5.70 -2.47
CA THR A 23 -6.69 5.68 -1.46
C THR A 23 -5.40 5.07 -2.02
N ARG A 24 -4.27 5.33 -1.37
CA ARG A 24 -2.97 4.73 -1.73
C ARG A 24 -3.07 3.20 -1.69
N GLY A 25 -2.58 2.54 -2.72
CA GLY A 25 -2.66 1.07 -2.84
C GLY A 25 -3.98 0.57 -3.44
N SER A 26 -4.86 1.48 -3.85
CA SER A 26 -5.94 1.17 -4.80
C SER A 26 -5.51 1.53 -6.23
N ALA A 27 -6.26 1.03 -7.22
CA ALA A 27 -5.95 1.29 -8.63
C ALA A 27 -5.94 2.80 -8.93
N LEU A 28 -4.89 3.26 -9.62
CA LEU A 28 -4.63 4.68 -9.84
C LEU A 28 -5.75 5.39 -10.63
N ARG A 29 -6.47 4.65 -11.49
CA ARG A 29 -7.64 5.16 -12.23
C ARG A 29 -8.70 5.81 -11.34
N HIS A 30 -8.82 5.41 -10.07
CA HIS A 30 -9.78 6.02 -9.15
C HIS A 30 -9.45 7.48 -8.81
N ALA A 31 -8.19 7.89 -9.00
CA ALA A 31 -7.73 9.27 -8.79
C ALA A 31 -7.73 10.11 -10.08
N ASP A 32 -7.98 9.53 -11.26
CA ASP A 32 -7.86 10.23 -12.55
C ASP A 32 -8.77 11.45 -12.62
N GLU A 33 -10.06 11.30 -12.35
CA GLU A 33 -11.00 12.42 -12.38
C GLU A 33 -10.58 13.56 -11.44
N ALA A 34 -10.07 13.22 -10.25
CA ALA A 34 -9.60 14.21 -9.28
C ALA A 34 -8.36 14.94 -9.78
N VAL A 35 -7.40 14.23 -10.37
CA VAL A 35 -6.17 14.82 -10.93
C VAL A 35 -6.49 15.71 -12.12
N ARG A 36 -7.30 15.25 -13.08
CA ARG A 36 -7.72 16.05 -14.25
C ARG A 36 -8.46 17.34 -13.88
N ARG A 37 -9.19 17.32 -12.76
CA ARG A 37 -9.87 18.51 -12.23
C ARG A 37 -8.93 19.51 -11.57
N VAL A 38 -7.82 19.05 -10.98
CA VAL A 38 -6.89 19.90 -10.22
C VAL A 38 -5.81 20.50 -11.10
N LEU A 39 -5.30 19.75 -12.09
CA LEU A 39 -4.18 20.19 -12.93
C LEU A 39 -4.39 21.56 -13.60
N PRO A 40 -5.55 21.89 -14.20
CA PRO A 40 -5.77 23.22 -14.78
C PRO A 40 -5.72 24.34 -13.74
N ARG A 41 -6.14 24.07 -12.50
CA ARG A 41 -6.10 25.06 -11.40
C ARG A 41 -4.67 25.32 -10.94
N LEU A 42 -3.80 24.32 -11.03
CA LEU A 42 -2.37 24.49 -10.75
C LEU A 42 -1.71 25.39 -11.81
N ALA A 43 -2.21 25.38 -13.06
CA ALA A 43 -1.72 26.26 -14.13
C ALA A 43 -2.03 27.75 -13.86
N GLU A 44 -3.00 28.05 -12.99
CA GLU A 44 -3.37 29.41 -12.62
C GLU A 44 -2.38 30.04 -11.62
N HIS A 45 -1.50 29.22 -11.02
CA HIS A 45 -0.48 29.67 -10.09
C HIS A 45 0.85 29.95 -10.81
N ASP A 46 1.48 31.08 -10.49
CA ASP A 46 2.80 31.47 -11.02
C ASP A 46 3.93 30.99 -10.08
N ASP A 47 3.98 29.67 -9.87
CA ASP A 47 4.99 29.01 -9.02
C ASP A 47 6.00 28.18 -9.83
N GLY A 48 5.92 28.25 -11.16
CA GLY A 48 6.80 27.51 -12.08
C GLY A 48 6.46 26.03 -12.22
N PHE A 49 5.28 25.60 -11.77
CA PHE A 49 4.83 24.22 -11.95
C PHE A 49 4.49 23.91 -13.42
N ASP A 50 5.21 22.94 -14.01
CA ASP A 50 4.96 22.48 -15.38
C ASP A 50 3.77 21.50 -15.41
N VAL A 51 2.57 22.05 -15.63
CA VAL A 51 1.33 21.27 -15.75
C VAL A 51 1.38 20.29 -16.92
N THR A 52 2.04 20.65 -18.03
CA THR A 52 2.14 19.78 -19.22
C THR A 52 2.99 18.55 -18.90
N ALA A 53 4.13 18.73 -18.22
CA ALA A 53 4.96 17.62 -17.75
C ALA A 53 4.22 16.75 -16.72
N ALA A 54 3.43 17.37 -15.83
CA ALA A 54 2.63 16.64 -14.85
C ALA A 54 1.52 15.79 -15.51
N GLU A 55 0.82 16.33 -16.52
CA GLU A 55 -0.16 15.60 -17.33
C GLU A 55 0.48 14.40 -18.03
N ALA A 56 1.63 14.61 -18.69
CA ALA A 56 2.34 13.55 -19.37
C ALA A 56 2.80 12.44 -18.40
N ALA A 57 3.31 12.84 -17.22
CA ALA A 57 3.68 11.88 -16.18
C ALA A 57 2.47 11.10 -15.65
N TRP A 58 1.33 11.77 -15.48
CA TRP A 58 0.08 11.15 -15.05
C TRP A 58 -0.42 10.10 -16.07
N ASP A 59 -0.38 10.43 -17.37
CA ASP A 59 -0.74 9.50 -18.44
C ASP A 59 0.14 8.24 -18.43
N VAL A 60 1.45 8.41 -18.25
CA VAL A 60 2.39 7.28 -18.12
C VAL A 60 2.03 6.40 -16.92
N CYS A 61 1.69 7.01 -15.78
CA CYS A 61 1.30 6.26 -14.59
C CYS A 61 -0.03 5.52 -14.77
N LEU A 62 -1.01 6.10 -15.46
CA LEU A 62 -2.30 5.45 -15.74
C LEU A 62 -2.19 4.31 -16.75
N ALA A 63 -1.25 4.40 -17.69
CA ALA A 63 -0.98 3.34 -18.65
C ALA A 63 -0.24 2.14 -18.03
N ALA A 64 0.28 2.28 -16.80
CA ALA A 64 0.95 1.18 -16.12
C ALA A 64 -0.04 0.03 -15.83
N PRO A 65 0.40 -1.24 -15.90
CA PRO A 65 -0.45 -2.38 -15.56
C PRO A 65 -1.02 -2.24 -14.15
N VAL A 66 -2.33 -2.50 -14.03
CA VAL A 66 -2.97 -2.61 -12.72
C VAL A 66 -2.41 -3.83 -12.00
N TRP A 67 -2.16 -3.70 -10.69
CA TRP A 67 -1.81 -4.84 -9.85
C TRP A 67 -2.87 -5.95 -9.97
N ASP A 68 -2.46 -7.10 -10.49
CA ASP A 68 -3.31 -8.23 -10.86
C ASP A 68 -3.10 -9.46 -9.96
N ARG A 69 -2.39 -9.28 -8.84
CA ARG A 69 -2.07 -10.34 -7.87
C ARG A 69 -2.84 -10.12 -6.57
N ASP A 70 -2.72 -11.09 -5.68
CA ASP A 70 -3.30 -10.96 -4.34
C ASP A 70 -2.80 -9.68 -3.65
N PRO A 71 -3.70 -8.95 -2.98
CA PRO A 71 -3.33 -7.75 -2.25
C PRO A 71 -2.44 -8.12 -1.06
N VAL A 72 -1.46 -7.27 -0.76
CA VAL A 72 -0.57 -7.44 0.38
C VAL A 72 -0.79 -6.34 1.40
N TRP A 73 -0.41 -6.58 2.65
CA TRP A 73 -0.35 -5.50 3.64
C TRP A 73 0.63 -4.43 3.18
N ILE A 74 0.19 -3.18 3.10
CA ILE A 74 1.03 -2.03 2.77
C ILE A 74 1.03 -1.04 3.92
N HIS A 75 2.15 -0.36 4.15
CA HIS A 75 2.16 0.76 5.09
C HIS A 75 1.49 1.99 4.46
N GLY A 76 1.78 2.26 3.18
CA GLY A 76 1.13 3.31 2.41
C GLY A 76 1.61 4.73 2.68
N ASP A 77 2.59 4.94 3.57
CA ASP A 77 3.09 6.28 3.93
C ASP A 77 4.52 6.28 4.49
N LEU A 78 5.44 5.57 3.82
CA LEU A 78 6.84 5.45 4.24
C LEU A 78 7.69 6.67 3.87
N GLN A 79 7.28 7.84 4.35
CA GLN A 79 8.01 9.10 4.24
C GLN A 79 9.05 9.23 5.39
N PRO A 80 10.09 10.07 5.25
CA PRO A 80 11.15 10.20 6.26
C PRO A 80 10.64 10.45 7.70
N GLY A 81 9.57 11.23 7.86
CA GLY A 81 8.97 11.53 9.17
C GLY A 81 8.43 10.30 9.91
N ASN A 82 8.11 9.22 9.20
CA ASN A 82 7.56 7.99 9.76
C ASN A 82 8.63 6.92 10.04
N LEU A 83 9.92 7.26 9.90
CA LEU A 83 11.05 6.36 10.07
C LEU A 83 11.93 6.82 11.24
N ILE A 84 11.94 6.06 12.32
CA ILE A 84 12.79 6.35 13.48
C ILE A 84 14.09 5.57 13.33
N THR A 85 15.22 6.26 13.47
CA THR A 85 16.54 5.64 13.42
C THR A 85 17.29 5.81 14.73
N ASP A 86 18.02 4.77 15.13
CA ASP A 86 19.01 4.81 16.21
C ASP A 86 20.35 4.37 15.64
N ARG A 87 21.40 5.20 15.81
CA ARG A 87 22.78 4.91 15.38
C ARG A 87 22.87 4.36 13.94
N GLY A 88 22.18 5.02 13.01
CA GLY A 88 22.20 4.67 11.58
C GLY A 88 21.41 3.41 11.21
N ARG A 89 20.63 2.85 12.14
CA ARG A 89 19.75 1.68 11.89
C ARG A 89 18.29 2.09 12.07
N LEU A 90 17.41 1.50 11.26
CA LEU A 90 15.97 1.64 11.44
C LEU A 90 15.58 1.00 12.79
N ALA A 91 15.08 1.82 13.71
CA ALA A 91 14.67 1.43 15.05
C ALA A 91 13.15 1.20 15.13
N ALA A 92 12.36 2.04 14.48
CA ALA A 92 10.92 1.89 14.40
C ALA A 92 10.33 2.48 13.12
N VAL A 93 9.14 2.03 12.77
CA VAL A 93 8.26 2.63 11.76
C VAL A 93 6.98 3.01 12.49
N ILE A 94 6.48 4.21 12.23
CA ILE A 94 5.29 4.77 12.90
C ILE A 94 4.25 5.20 11.88
N ASP A 95 3.08 5.61 12.36
CA ASP A 95 1.96 6.12 11.55
C ASP A 95 1.41 5.11 10.53
N PHE A 96 0.73 4.08 11.07
CA PHE A 96 0.03 3.07 10.28
C PHE A 96 -1.39 3.50 9.86
N GLY A 97 -1.70 4.81 9.87
CA GLY A 97 -3.03 5.30 9.49
C GLY A 97 -3.45 4.95 8.05
N ALA A 98 -2.47 4.74 7.17
CA ALA A 98 -2.68 4.32 5.79
C ALA A 98 -2.60 2.79 5.57
N LEU A 99 -2.45 1.99 6.63
CA LEU A 99 -2.33 0.53 6.55
C LEU A 99 -3.56 -0.11 5.87
N GLY A 100 -3.34 -1.17 5.11
CA GLY A 100 -4.41 -1.99 4.54
C GLY A 100 -3.91 -2.95 3.47
N LEU A 101 -4.81 -3.75 2.91
CA LEU A 101 -4.52 -4.72 1.86
C LEU A 101 -4.70 -4.10 0.47
N GLY A 102 -3.65 -4.07 -0.35
CA GLY A 102 -3.72 -3.51 -1.70
C GLY A 102 -2.46 -3.69 -2.54
N ASP A 103 -2.33 -2.83 -3.55
CA ASP A 103 -1.16 -2.72 -4.42
C ASP A 103 0.07 -2.24 -3.62
N PRO A 104 1.23 -2.93 -3.69
CA PRO A 104 2.45 -2.58 -2.97
C PRO A 104 3.18 -1.31 -3.47
N ALA A 105 2.73 -0.70 -4.57
CA ALA A 105 3.38 0.45 -5.19
C ALA A 105 3.65 1.63 -4.22
N PRO A 106 2.73 2.05 -3.32
CA PRO A 106 2.96 3.19 -2.44
C PRO A 106 4.16 3.03 -1.51
N ASP A 107 4.46 1.80 -1.10
CA ASP A 107 5.60 1.55 -0.22
C ASP A 107 6.94 1.83 -0.92
N VAL A 108 6.97 2.15 -2.22
CA VAL A 108 8.20 2.51 -2.95
C VAL A 108 8.69 3.91 -2.62
N ALA A 109 7.86 4.70 -1.93
CA ALA A 109 8.16 6.07 -1.49
C ALA A 109 9.58 6.27 -0.92
N PRO A 110 10.19 5.36 -0.12
CA PRO A 110 11.55 5.57 0.36
C PRO A 110 12.58 5.73 -0.76
N ALA A 111 12.37 5.10 -1.92
CA ALA A 111 13.23 5.29 -3.09
C ALA A 111 13.14 6.71 -3.66
N LEU A 112 11.99 7.37 -3.50
CA LEU A 112 11.70 8.68 -4.08
C LEU A 112 12.17 9.80 -3.16
N TRP A 113 11.82 9.75 -1.88
CA TRP A 113 11.97 10.89 -0.94
C TRP A 113 13.06 10.68 0.12
N THR A 114 13.49 9.43 0.39
CA THR A 114 14.43 9.13 1.49
C THR A 114 15.82 8.77 0.99
N PHE A 115 15.91 7.90 -0.01
CA PHE A 115 17.19 7.39 -0.51
C PHE A 115 17.59 8.05 -1.82
N THR A 116 18.90 8.23 -1.97
CA THR A 116 19.55 8.72 -3.19
C THR A 116 20.70 7.78 -3.60
N GLY A 117 21.19 7.92 -4.83
CA GLY A 117 22.34 7.15 -5.35
C GLY A 117 22.24 5.63 -5.12
N ALA A 118 23.34 5.03 -4.67
CA ALA A 118 23.45 3.59 -4.45
C ALA A 118 22.43 3.03 -3.44
N ALA A 119 22.01 3.83 -2.45
CA ALA A 119 20.99 3.41 -1.47
C ALA A 119 19.62 3.25 -2.13
N ARG A 120 19.24 4.18 -3.02
CA ARG A 120 18.01 4.09 -3.82
C ARG A 120 18.00 2.84 -4.69
N GLU A 121 19.11 2.59 -5.40
CA GLU A 121 19.24 1.42 -6.26
C GLU A 121 19.16 0.10 -5.48
N THR A 122 19.81 0.05 -4.32
CA THR A 122 19.78 -1.12 -3.44
C THR A 122 18.36 -1.38 -2.93
N TYR A 123 17.67 -0.34 -2.50
CA TYR A 123 16.28 -0.44 -2.07
C TYR A 123 15.35 -0.92 -3.20
N LEU A 124 15.43 -0.32 -4.40
CA LEU A 124 14.63 -0.74 -5.55
C LEU A 124 14.91 -2.18 -5.97
N ARG A 125 16.19 -2.58 -5.98
CA ARG A 125 16.61 -3.95 -6.35
C ARG A 125 16.07 -4.99 -5.38
N SER A 126 16.11 -4.71 -4.08
CA SER A 126 15.60 -5.62 -3.05
C SER A 126 14.09 -5.87 -3.14
N ARG A 127 13.35 -4.99 -3.81
CA ARG A 127 11.90 -5.08 -3.99
C ARG A 127 11.47 -5.71 -5.30
N ARG A 128 12.38 -5.85 -6.26
CA ARG A 128 12.07 -6.60 -7.48
C ARG A 128 11.91 -8.08 -7.10
N PRO A 129 10.83 -8.75 -7.55
CA PRO A 129 10.81 -10.20 -7.48
C PRO A 129 12.05 -10.75 -8.22
N PRO A 130 12.65 -11.86 -7.77
CA PRO A 130 13.73 -12.49 -8.51
C PRO A 130 13.24 -12.70 -9.95
N SER A 131 14.08 -12.40 -10.95
CA SER A 131 13.74 -12.71 -12.33
C SER A 131 13.36 -14.18 -12.41
N PRO A 132 12.32 -14.58 -13.16
CA PRO A 132 12.07 -15.99 -13.38
C PRO A 132 13.36 -16.59 -13.94
N SER A 133 14.02 -17.44 -13.16
CA SER A 133 15.20 -18.14 -13.62
C SER A 133 14.80 -18.92 -14.87
N ALA A 134 15.44 -18.64 -16.00
CA ALA A 134 15.30 -19.45 -17.20
C ALA A 134 15.63 -20.90 -16.82
N GLY A 135 14.61 -21.75 -16.74
CA GLY A 135 14.77 -23.16 -16.37
C GLY A 135 14.04 -23.58 -15.10
N ARG A 136 12.71 -23.70 -15.18
CA ARG A 136 12.00 -24.84 -14.61
C ARG A 136 10.72 -25.05 -15.42
N GLY A 137 10.65 -26.21 -16.07
CA GLY A 137 9.54 -26.60 -16.94
C GLY A 137 8.19 -26.63 -16.21
N PRO A 138 7.09 -26.77 -16.97
CA PRO A 138 5.74 -26.58 -16.46
C PRO A 138 5.40 -27.70 -15.47
N ARG A 139 5.28 -27.36 -14.19
CA ARG A 139 4.47 -28.16 -13.26
C ARG A 139 3.04 -27.70 -13.44
N GLY A 140 2.25 -28.54 -14.10
CA GLY A 140 0.85 -28.29 -14.38
C GLY A 140 0.05 -28.06 -13.11
N CYS A 141 -0.83 -27.06 -13.15
CA CYS A 141 -1.93 -26.94 -12.21
C CYS A 141 -3.17 -27.49 -12.92
N ALA A 142 -3.54 -28.72 -12.55
CA ALA A 142 -4.90 -29.19 -12.72
C ALA A 142 -5.83 -28.26 -11.92
N GLY A 143 -6.90 -27.81 -12.56
CA GLY A 143 -7.94 -27.03 -11.91
C GLY A 143 -8.67 -27.83 -10.83
N HIS A 144 -9.39 -27.11 -9.97
CA HIS A 144 -10.63 -27.42 -9.24
C HIS A 144 -10.83 -26.16 -8.37
N GLY A 145 -11.90 -25.39 -8.52
CA GLY A 145 -13.28 -25.78 -8.26
C GLY A 145 -13.74 -24.96 -7.07
N SER A 146 -14.78 -24.15 -7.24
CA SER A 146 -15.38 -23.33 -6.17
C SER A 146 -15.64 -24.17 -4.90
N PRO A 147 -15.38 -23.67 -3.69
CA PRO A 147 -15.87 -24.33 -2.50
C PRO A 147 -17.39 -24.17 -2.39
N PRO A 148 -18.15 -25.23 -2.07
CA PRO A 148 -19.59 -25.11 -1.86
C PRO A 148 -19.89 -24.37 -0.55
N ALA A 149 -20.94 -23.55 -0.58
CA ALA A 149 -21.55 -22.95 0.59
C ALA A 149 -21.96 -24.02 1.61
N ARG A 150 -21.74 -23.75 2.90
CA ARG A 150 -22.30 -24.55 4.00
C ARG A 150 -23.24 -23.69 4.86
N PRO A 151 -24.31 -24.30 5.41
CA PRO A 151 -25.43 -23.60 6.03
C PRO A 151 -25.12 -23.17 7.46
N GLY A 152 -25.86 -22.15 7.91
CA GLY A 152 -25.67 -21.48 9.18
C GLY A 152 -25.88 -22.36 10.42
N ARG A 153 -25.22 -21.94 11.50
CA ARG A 153 -25.70 -22.10 12.87
C ARG A 153 -25.43 -20.79 13.61
N SER A 154 -26.51 -20.12 13.96
CA SER A 154 -26.54 -19.09 15.00
C SER A 154 -26.10 -19.70 16.32
N VAL A 155 -25.24 -18.99 17.05
CA VAL A 155 -25.19 -19.08 18.51
C VAL A 155 -25.35 -17.66 19.02
N ILE A 156 -26.47 -17.47 19.70
CA ILE A 156 -26.85 -16.31 20.51
C ILE A 156 -25.94 -16.28 21.74
N ALA A 157 -25.51 -15.08 22.12
CA ALA A 157 -25.14 -14.75 23.49
C ALA A 157 -25.59 -13.30 23.77
N ASP A 158 -26.84 -13.15 24.20
CA ASP A 158 -27.22 -12.21 25.26
C ASP A 158 -26.72 -12.84 26.59
N ASP A 159 -26.40 -12.17 27.69
CA ASP A 159 -26.67 -10.83 28.20
C ASP A 159 -25.63 -10.54 29.33
N ASP A 160 -25.73 -9.34 29.89
CA ASP A 160 -25.34 -8.92 31.23
C ASP A 160 -24.07 -8.07 31.44
N THR A 161 -24.30 -6.77 31.25
CA THR A 161 -24.31 -5.74 32.31
C THR A 161 -23.13 -5.67 33.30
N PHE A 162 -22.29 -4.65 33.13
CA PHE A 162 -21.84 -3.85 34.27
C PHE A 162 -21.76 -2.36 33.91
N GLN A 163 -22.80 -1.63 34.32
CA GLN A 163 -22.83 -0.18 34.43
C GLN A 163 -22.33 0.25 35.81
N ARG A 164 -21.49 1.30 35.85
CA ARG A 164 -21.26 2.34 36.89
C ARG A 164 -19.75 2.68 36.91
N GLY A 165 -19.28 3.91 36.71
CA GLY A 165 -19.84 5.24 36.44
C GLY A 165 -18.69 6.28 36.50
N PRO A 166 -18.84 7.52 36.00
CA PRO A 166 -17.92 8.63 36.32
C PRO A 166 -18.66 9.72 37.16
N PRO A 167 -18.05 10.88 37.51
CA PRO A 167 -16.64 11.31 37.55
C PRO A 167 -16.23 11.94 38.90
N GLU A 168 -14.94 12.23 39.12
CA GLU A 168 -14.52 13.35 39.99
C GLU A 168 -13.49 14.24 39.27
N ARG A 169 -13.76 15.55 39.35
CA ARG A 169 -12.84 16.64 38.99
C ARG A 169 -12.02 17.00 40.22
N LEU A 170 -10.75 17.28 40.04
CA LEU A 170 -10.03 18.40 40.66
C LEU A 170 -9.07 18.99 39.63
#